data_AF-A0A0E4H4A2-F1
#
_entry.id   AF-A0A0E4H4A2-F1
#
_cell.length_a   1.000
_cell.length_b   1.000
_cell.length_c   1.000
_cell.angle_alpha   90.00
_cell.angle_beta   90.00
_cell.angle_gamma   90.00
#
_symmetry.space_group_name_H-M   'P 1'
#
loop_
_entity.id
_entity.type
_entity.pdbx_description
1 polymer ?
#
loop_
_entity_poly.entity_id
_entity_poly.type
_entity_poly.pdbx_seq_one_letter_code
_entity_poly.pdbx_strand_id
1 'polypeptide(L)'
;MTESWEDLNRNLLDSLKLEYEGEYEDCEFGFYATNLPVSRKADYYLSYLDGCVFMDFGKDEQGKIYLIRISFDGHGCCHLSNGEKKTLDSSESIEFTDLILKSEIDNTKMYQLVKRLIDLNRDEIRQDALEEYSL
;
A
#
# COMPACT_ATOMS: atom_id res chain seq x y z
N MET A 1 -13.51 -10.94 17.36
CA MET A 1 -12.41 -11.42 16.51
C MET A 1 -12.14 -10.29 15.54
N THR A 2 -10.94 -9.73 15.52
CA THR A 2 -10.53 -8.77 14.49
C THR A 2 -10.31 -9.55 13.20
N GLU A 3 -10.98 -9.17 12.12
CA GLU A 3 -10.81 -9.80 10.81
C GLU A 3 -9.35 -9.70 10.36
N SER A 4 -8.83 -10.76 9.73
CA SER A 4 -7.49 -10.74 9.16
C SER A 4 -7.47 -9.87 7.88
N TRP A 5 -6.29 -9.45 7.42
CA TRP A 5 -6.18 -8.74 6.15
C TRP A 5 -6.69 -9.60 4.97
N GLU A 6 -6.57 -10.93 5.08
CA GLU A 6 -7.06 -11.89 4.09
C GLU A 6 -8.59 -11.88 4.01
N ASP A 7 -9.28 -11.83 5.16
CA ASP A 7 -10.73 -11.80 5.24
C ASP A 7 -11.29 -10.47 4.69
N LEU A 8 -10.67 -9.35 5.07
CA LEU A 8 -11.03 -8.01 4.57
C LEU A 8 -10.87 -7.92 3.05
N ASN A 9 -9.74 -8.40 2.53
CA ASN A 9 -9.43 -8.36 1.11
C ASN A 9 -10.37 -9.23 0.29
N ARG A 10 -10.71 -10.42 0.79
CA ARG A 10 -11.66 -11.32 0.12
C ARG A 10 -13.04 -10.69 -0.01
N ASN A 11 -13.55 -10.12 1.08
CA ASN A 11 -14.86 -9.46 1.07
C ASN A 11 -14.91 -8.27 0.10
N LEU A 12 -13.86 -7.44 0.12
CA LEU A 12 -13.76 -6.30 -0.78
C LEU A 12 -13.73 -6.74 -2.25
N LEU A 13 -12.90 -7.71 -2.59
CA LEU A 13 -12.79 -8.18 -3.97
C LEU A 13 -14.04 -8.93 -4.44
N ASP A 14 -14.72 -9.67 -3.58
CA ASP A 14 -16.02 -10.26 -3.92
C ASP A 14 -17.04 -9.15 -4.29
N SER A 15 -17.00 -8.01 -3.60
CA SER A 15 -17.83 -6.85 -3.95
C SER A 15 -17.42 -6.19 -5.28
N LEU A 16 -16.12 -6.01 -5.53
CA LEU A 16 -15.61 -5.46 -6.81
C LEU A 16 -15.86 -6.39 -8.00
N LYS A 17 -15.75 -7.71 -7.79
CA LYS A 17 -16.00 -8.74 -8.82
C LYS A 17 -17.46 -8.82 -9.22
N LEU A 18 -18.40 -8.55 -8.31
CA LEU A 18 -19.84 -8.50 -8.63
C LEU A 18 -20.18 -7.39 -9.65
N GLU A 19 -19.34 -6.37 -9.79
CA GLU A 19 -19.53 -5.26 -10.72
C GLU A 19 -18.92 -5.51 -12.12
N TYR A 20 -18.15 -6.59 -12.31
CA TYR A 20 -17.44 -6.90 -13.56
C TYR A 20 -17.82 -8.28 -14.14
N GLU A 21 -18.34 -8.32 -15.38
CA GLU A 21 -18.77 -9.56 -16.07
C GLU A 21 -17.62 -10.38 -16.72
N GLY A 22 -16.40 -10.36 -16.16
CA GLY A 22 -15.20 -11.00 -16.75
C GLY A 22 -14.64 -12.16 -15.93
N GLU A 23 -13.96 -13.11 -16.58
CA GLU A 23 -13.13 -14.12 -15.90
C GLU A 23 -11.87 -13.45 -15.34
N TYR A 24 -11.77 -13.36 -14.01
CA TYR A 24 -10.53 -12.99 -13.33
C TYR A 24 -9.76 -14.26 -12.99
N GLU A 25 -8.50 -14.33 -13.38
CA GLU A 25 -7.55 -15.19 -12.65
C GLU A 25 -7.47 -14.67 -11.21
N ASP A 26 -7.42 -15.55 -10.21
CA ASP A 26 -7.24 -15.16 -8.81
C ASP A 26 -5.92 -14.39 -8.67
N CYS A 27 -6.00 -13.07 -8.85
CA CYS A 27 -4.91 -12.17 -8.64
C CYS A 27 -4.46 -12.30 -7.19
N GLU A 28 -3.15 -12.43 -6.98
CA GLU A 28 -2.57 -12.55 -5.64
C GLU A 28 -3.05 -11.35 -4.80
N PHE A 29 -3.91 -11.64 -3.82
CA PHE A 29 -4.65 -10.73 -2.94
C PHE A 29 -3.77 -9.80 -2.10
N GLY A 30 -2.45 -9.89 -2.26
CA GLY A 30 -1.46 -9.25 -1.43
C GLY A 30 -0.76 -8.09 -2.12
N PHE A 31 0.29 -7.64 -1.44
CA PHE A 31 1.25 -6.70 -1.95
C PHE A 31 2.19 -7.37 -2.94
N TYR A 32 2.51 -6.64 -4.00
CA TYR A 32 3.62 -6.97 -4.88
C TYR A 32 4.43 -5.72 -5.20
N ALA A 33 5.75 -5.88 -5.21
CA ALA A 33 6.65 -4.83 -5.64
C ALA A 33 6.55 -4.65 -7.15
N THR A 34 6.55 -3.40 -7.62
CA THR A 34 6.49 -3.08 -9.04
C THR A 34 7.59 -2.10 -9.44
N ASN A 35 7.78 -1.93 -10.74
CA ASN A 35 8.71 -0.95 -11.29
C ASN A 35 7.92 0.09 -12.08
N LEU A 36 8.12 1.37 -11.77
CA LEU A 36 7.50 2.48 -12.49
C LEU A 36 8.53 3.24 -13.35
N PRO A 37 8.08 4.04 -14.33
CA PRO A 37 8.98 4.76 -15.23
C PRO A 37 9.97 5.65 -14.47
N VAL A 38 11.19 5.81 -15.00
CA VAL A 38 12.28 6.59 -14.39
C VAL A 38 11.89 8.03 -14.04
N SER A 39 10.89 8.60 -14.72
CA SER A 39 10.37 9.94 -14.42
C SER A 39 9.62 10.03 -13.09
N ARG A 40 9.13 8.90 -12.57
CA ARG A 40 8.48 8.80 -11.26
C ARG A 40 9.59 8.63 -10.22
N LYS A 41 9.71 9.58 -9.29
CA LYS A 41 10.75 9.57 -8.25
C LYS A 41 10.20 8.95 -6.97
N ALA A 42 10.65 7.74 -6.66
CA ALA A 42 10.48 7.05 -5.39
C ALA A 42 11.59 6.00 -5.26
N ASP A 43 11.85 5.55 -4.03
CA ASP A 43 12.80 4.46 -3.76
C ASP A 43 12.15 3.09 -3.97
N TYR A 44 10.86 2.96 -3.64
CA TYR A 44 10.11 1.72 -3.78
C TYR A 44 8.68 1.97 -4.26
N TYR A 45 8.14 0.98 -4.96
CA TYR A 45 6.75 0.97 -5.43
C TYR A 45 6.07 -0.31 -4.99
N LEU A 46 4.90 -0.16 -4.39
CA LEU A 46 4.08 -1.26 -3.94
C LEU A 46 2.70 -1.13 -4.56
N SER A 47 2.23 -2.24 -5.10
CA SER A 47 0.85 -2.40 -5.52
C SER A 47 0.13 -3.32 -4.54
N TYR A 48 -1.16 -3.12 -4.38
CA TYR A 48 -2.02 -3.90 -3.50
C TYR A 48 -3.40 -4.08 -4.14
N LEU A 49 -4.05 -5.21 -3.83
CA LEU A 49 -5.36 -5.58 -4.37
C LEU A 49 -5.36 -5.51 -5.91
N ASP A 50 -4.43 -6.24 -6.53
CA ASP A 50 -4.31 -6.33 -8.00
C ASP A 50 -4.17 -4.97 -8.72
N GLY A 51 -3.50 -4.00 -8.09
CA GLY A 51 -3.33 -2.67 -8.70
C GLY A 51 -4.45 -1.69 -8.41
N CYS A 52 -5.48 -2.06 -7.63
CA CYS A 52 -6.47 -1.08 -7.21
C CYS A 52 -5.86 0.00 -6.30
N VAL A 53 -4.78 -0.33 -5.58
CA VAL A 53 -4.04 0.61 -4.74
C VAL A 53 -2.56 0.62 -5.11
N PHE A 54 -2.04 1.80 -5.43
CA PHE A 54 -0.63 2.03 -5.74
C PHE A 54 0.01 3.00 -4.76
N MET A 55 1.16 2.62 -4.21
CA MET A 55 1.90 3.39 -3.23
C MET A 55 3.36 3.58 -3.64
N ASP A 56 3.84 4.79 -3.40
CA ASP A 56 5.25 5.15 -3.60
C ASP A 56 5.89 5.45 -2.26
N PHE A 57 7.07 4.91 -2.03
CA PHE A 57 7.82 5.10 -0.80
C PHE A 57 9.18 5.75 -1.07
N GLY A 58 9.58 6.63 -0.16
CA GLY A 58 10.90 7.23 -0.13
C GLY A 58 11.69 6.83 1.10
N LYS A 59 12.99 7.09 1.07
CA LYS A 59 13.89 7.05 2.23
C LYS A 59 14.35 8.44 2.58
N ASP A 60 14.31 8.77 3.86
CA ASP A 60 14.88 10.02 4.36
C ASP A 60 16.42 9.92 4.44
N GLU A 61 17.08 10.99 4.87
CA GLU A 61 18.55 11.04 5.03
C GLU A 61 19.09 10.02 6.06
N GLN A 62 18.24 9.50 6.94
CA GLN A 62 18.56 8.48 7.94
C GLN A 62 18.22 7.06 7.46
N GLY A 63 17.69 6.92 6.25
CA GLY A 63 17.25 5.65 5.67
C GLY A 63 15.89 5.16 6.18
N LYS A 64 15.10 6.02 6.84
CA LYS A 64 13.75 5.68 7.30
C LYS A 64 12.74 5.81 6.18
N ILE A 65 11.83 4.84 6.12
CA ILE A 65 10.83 4.73 5.06
C ILE A 65 9.67 5.68 5.34
N TYR A 66 9.20 6.36 4.30
CA TYR A 66 7.98 7.16 4.34
C TYR A 66 7.15 7.00 3.07
N LEU A 67 5.85 7.31 3.17
CA LEU A 67 4.92 7.29 2.06
C LEU A 67 4.98 8.65 1.31
N ILE A 68 5.27 8.61 0.01
CA ILE A 68 5.30 9.78 -0.87
C ILE A 68 3.90 10.05 -1.44
N ARG A 69 3.26 8.98 -1.91
CA ARG A 69 1.94 9.07 -2.52
C ARG A 69 1.19 7.76 -2.39
N ILE A 70 -0.12 7.85 -2.39
CA ILE A 70 -1.03 6.71 -2.49
C ILE A 70 -2.12 7.04 -3.51
N SER A 71 -2.44 6.08 -4.37
CA SER A 71 -3.47 6.18 -5.39
C SER A 71 -4.44 5.03 -5.22
N PHE A 72 -5.72 5.32 -5.39
CA PHE A 72 -6.80 4.36 -5.33
C PHE A 72 -7.62 4.48 -6.61
N ASP A 73 -8.02 3.34 -7.18
CA ASP A 73 -8.97 3.33 -8.28
C ASP A 73 -10.29 3.98 -7.85
N GLY A 74 -10.93 4.71 -8.76
CA GLY A 74 -12.15 5.48 -8.46
C GLY A 74 -11.98 6.75 -7.61
N HIS A 75 -10.93 6.87 -6.79
CA HIS A 75 -10.74 8.02 -5.88
C HIS A 75 -9.57 8.95 -6.27
N GLY A 76 -8.65 8.47 -7.10
CA GLY A 76 -7.51 9.24 -7.58
C GLY A 76 -6.29 9.17 -6.65
N CYS A 77 -5.40 10.16 -6.76
CA CYS A 77 -4.07 10.13 -6.16
C CYS A 77 -3.90 11.22 -5.08
N CYS A 78 -3.36 10.82 -3.93
CA CYS A 78 -2.96 11.69 -2.82
C CYS A 78 -1.44 11.79 -2.78
N HIS A 79 -0.89 13.00 -2.99
CA HIS A 79 0.53 13.28 -2.77
C HIS A 79 0.72 13.88 -1.38
N LEU A 80 1.60 13.27 -0.58
CA LEU A 80 1.73 13.59 0.84
C LEU A 80 2.83 14.63 1.04
N SER A 81 2.44 15.80 1.54
CA SER A 81 3.27 17.01 1.50
C SER A 81 4.42 16.96 2.51
N ASN A 82 4.25 16.19 3.59
CA ASN A 82 5.22 16.07 4.69
C ASN A 82 5.61 14.62 4.96
N GLY A 83 5.59 13.75 3.95
CA GLY A 83 5.89 12.32 4.10
C GLY A 83 7.22 12.07 4.81
N GLU A 84 8.29 12.79 4.44
CA GLU A 84 9.63 12.66 5.04
C GLU A 84 9.71 12.94 6.55
N LYS A 85 8.69 13.61 7.13
CA LYS A 85 8.59 13.85 8.59
C LYS A 85 7.76 12.80 9.32
N LYS A 86 7.07 11.94 8.57
CA LYS A 86 6.11 10.93 9.01
C LYS A 86 6.60 9.55 8.59
N THR A 87 7.75 9.18 9.14
CA THR A 87 8.47 7.96 8.77
C THR A 87 8.12 6.80 9.69
N LEU A 88 8.39 5.58 9.22
CA LEU A 88 8.60 4.43 10.10
C LEU A 88 9.83 4.65 11.00
N ASP A 89 9.92 3.91 12.10
CA ASP A 89 11.15 3.89 12.89
C ASP A 89 12.27 3.11 12.18
N SER A 90 13.48 3.10 12.75
CA SER A 90 14.63 2.44 12.13
C SER A 90 14.47 0.93 11.99
N SER A 91 13.88 0.26 13.00
CA SER A 91 13.62 -1.19 12.94
C SER A 91 12.56 -1.53 11.90
N GLU A 92 11.44 -0.80 11.91
CA GLU A 92 10.34 -0.95 10.96
C GLU A 92 10.80 -0.67 9.52
N SER A 93 11.68 0.32 9.32
CA SER A 93 12.22 0.67 8.00
C SER A 93 13.14 -0.41 7.43
N ILE A 94 13.95 -1.04 8.29
CA ILE A 94 14.77 -2.20 7.90
C ILE A 94 13.86 -3.36 7.54
N GLU A 95 12.85 -3.66 8.36
CA GLU A 95 11.89 -4.74 8.08
C GLU A 95 11.13 -4.48 6.77
N PHE A 96 10.65 -3.26 6.54
CA PHE A 96 9.99 -2.87 5.29
C PHE A 96 10.89 -3.15 4.07
N THR A 97 12.14 -2.71 4.14
CA THR A 97 13.12 -2.89 3.06
C THR A 97 13.42 -4.37 2.82
N ASP A 98 13.58 -5.16 3.88
CA ASP A 98 13.80 -6.59 3.79
C ASP A 98 12.60 -7.33 3.20
N LEU A 99 11.37 -6.87 3.48
CA LEU A 99 10.15 -7.48 2.96
C LEU A 99 9.93 -7.15 1.48
N ILE A 100 10.06 -5.89 1.08
CA ILE A 100 9.75 -5.43 -0.28
C ILE A 100 10.76 -5.93 -1.32
N LEU A 101 11.97 -6.28 -0.89
CA LEU A 101 13.03 -6.83 -1.75
C LEU A 101 12.97 -8.35 -1.91
N LYS A 102 12.08 -9.04 -1.20
CA LYS A 102 11.87 -10.48 -1.39
C LYS A 102 11.09 -10.77 -2.66
N SER A 103 11.29 -11.96 -3.22
CA SER A 103 10.50 -12.45 -4.36
C SER A 103 9.02 -12.64 -4.00
N GLU A 104 8.75 -12.97 -2.74
CA GLU A 104 7.41 -13.12 -2.18
C GLU A 104 7.33 -12.26 -0.91
N ILE A 105 6.37 -11.33 -0.89
CA ILE A 105 6.18 -10.39 0.20
C ILE A 105 5.36 -11.07 1.30
N ASP A 106 5.84 -11.00 2.55
CA ASP A 106 5.03 -11.36 3.72
C ASP A 106 3.95 -10.29 3.90
N ASN A 107 2.76 -10.59 3.39
CA ASN A 107 1.62 -9.69 3.36
C ASN A 107 1.15 -9.26 4.74
N THR A 108 1.22 -10.14 5.73
CA THR A 108 0.77 -9.82 7.09
C THR A 108 1.63 -8.73 7.68
N LYS A 109 2.95 -8.86 7.55
CA LYS A 109 3.90 -7.86 8.05
C LYS A 109 3.87 -6.58 7.22
N MET A 110 3.85 -6.72 5.89
CA MET A 110 3.80 -5.56 4.99
C MET A 110 2.54 -4.72 5.24
N TYR A 111 1.38 -5.36 5.43
CA TYR A 111 0.13 -4.69 5.75
C TYR A 111 0.25 -3.82 7.01
N GLN A 112 0.87 -4.33 8.07
CA GLN A 112 1.05 -3.58 9.32
C GLN A 112 1.91 -2.33 9.12
N LEU A 113 3.01 -2.44 8.38
CA LEU A 113 3.91 -1.33 8.09
C LEU A 113 3.27 -0.29 7.18
N VAL A 114 2.54 -0.73 6.15
CA VAL A 114 1.78 0.15 5.25
C VAL A 114 0.68 0.87 6.02
N LYS A 115 -0.10 0.15 6.85
CA LYS A 115 -1.15 0.73 7.68
C LYS A 115 -0.59 1.77 8.64
N ARG A 116 0.58 1.50 9.24
CA ARG A 116 1.28 2.47 10.08
C ARG A 116 1.60 3.76 9.34
N LEU A 117 2.13 3.68 8.11
CA LEU A 117 2.42 4.83 7.27
C LEU A 117 1.15 5.59 6.86
N ILE A 118 0.07 4.87 6.54
CA ILE A 118 -1.24 5.47 6.24
C ILE A 118 -1.77 6.22 7.46
N ASP A 119 -1.74 5.63 8.64
CA ASP A 119 -2.23 6.25 9.87
C ASP A 119 -1.45 7.52 10.24
N LEU A 120 -0.11 7.53 10.03
CA LEU A 120 0.71 8.75 10.22
C LEU A 120 0.29 9.88 9.26
N ASN A 121 -0.28 9.54 8.11
CA ASN A 121 -0.66 10.45 7.04
C ASN A 121 -2.17 10.58 6.84
N ARG A 122 -2.99 10.04 7.76
CA ARG A 122 -4.44 9.87 7.59
C ARG A 122 -5.15 11.16 7.19
N ASP A 123 -4.78 12.29 7.79
CA ASP A 123 -5.38 13.61 7.50
C ASP A 123 -5.14 14.11 6.05
N GLU A 124 -4.16 13.55 5.34
CA GLU A 124 -3.80 13.89 3.96
C GLU A 124 -4.33 12.87 2.94
N ILE A 125 -5.01 11.81 3.40
CA ILE A 125 -5.53 10.74 2.56
C ILE A 125 -7.07 10.78 2.57
N ARG A 126 -7.66 10.50 1.42
CA ARG A 126 -9.10 10.37 1.19
C ARG A 126 -9.70 9.29 2.12
N GLN A 127 -10.50 9.71 3.11
CA GLN A 127 -11.08 8.80 4.10
C GLN A 127 -12.07 7.81 3.49
N ASP A 128 -12.84 8.26 2.50
CA ASP A 128 -13.75 7.42 1.71
C ASP A 128 -12.98 6.28 1.02
N ALA A 129 -11.82 6.57 0.46
CA ALA A 129 -10.96 5.54 -0.14
C ALA A 129 -10.38 4.57 0.92
N LEU A 130 -9.94 5.08 2.07
CA LEU A 130 -9.43 4.22 3.16
C LEU A 130 -10.50 3.26 3.68
N GLU A 131 -11.73 3.74 3.83
CA GLU A 131 -12.86 2.92 4.23
C GLU A 131 -13.19 1.85 3.20
N GLU A 132 -13.26 2.22 1.91
CA GLU A 132 -13.53 1.29 0.81
C GLU A 132 -12.45 0.21 0.70
N TYR A 133 -11.18 0.59 0.73
CA TYR A 133 -10.06 -0.33 0.56
C TYR A 133 -9.58 -0.98 1.87
N SER A 134 -10.30 -0.78 2.98
CA SER A 134 -9.98 -1.36 4.29
C SER A 134 -8.54 -1.08 4.78
N LEU A 135 -8.05 0.13 4.53
CA LEU A 135 -6.68 0.57 4.88
C LEU A 135 -6.65 1.54 6.06
#